data_AF-A0A8F4FRW2-F1
#
_entry.id   AF-A0A8F4FRW2-F1
#
_cell.length_a   1.000
_cell.length_b   1.000
_cell.length_c   1.000
_cell.angle_alpha   90.00
_cell.angle_beta   90.00
_cell.angle_gamma   90.00
#
_symmetry.space_group_name_H-M   'P 1'
#
loop_
_entity.id
_entity.type
_entity.pdbx_description
1 polymer ?
#
loop_
_entity_poly.entity_id
_entity_poly.type
_entity_poly.pdbx_seq_one_letter_code
_entity_poly.pdbx_strand_id
1 'polypeptide(L)'
;MSAISRRYAAALTLLVVSLLAACGGASTPGSYDDDGLKRQFTEGCETQARKDGQPSPSSFCRCSYLKIRAAIDFSDFKAVNDRLKEEPGPLPSSWREAIATCR
;
A
#
# COMPACT_ATOMS: atom_id res chain seq x y z
N MET A 1 -35.79 0.82 -4.81
CA MET A 1 -34.76 0.04 -5.52
C MET A 1 -33.52 0.91 -5.61
N SER A 2 -32.52 0.62 -4.78
CA SER A 2 -31.40 1.51 -4.47
C SER A 2 -30.42 1.66 -5.64
N ALA A 3 -30.26 2.90 -6.11
CA ALA A 3 -29.21 3.30 -7.04
C ALA A 3 -27.97 3.75 -6.24
N ILE A 4 -27.09 2.82 -5.87
CA ILE A 4 -25.83 3.11 -5.14
C ILE A 4 -24.65 2.37 -5.80
N SER A 5 -24.52 2.44 -7.12
CA SER A 5 -23.45 1.71 -7.84
C SER A 5 -22.64 2.57 -8.81
N ARG A 6 -22.40 3.84 -8.47
CA ARG A 6 -21.53 4.73 -9.28
C ARG A 6 -20.55 5.63 -8.51
N ARG A 7 -20.41 5.48 -7.18
CA ARG A 7 -19.57 6.39 -6.37
C ARG A 7 -18.23 5.83 -5.87
N TYR A 8 -17.87 4.59 -6.20
CA TYR A 8 -16.66 3.95 -5.67
C TYR A 8 -15.41 4.06 -6.58
N ALA A 9 -15.40 5.01 -7.53
CA ALA A 9 -14.31 5.15 -8.50
C ALA A 9 -13.29 6.26 -8.16
N ALA A 10 -13.40 6.96 -7.03
CA ALA A 10 -12.71 8.24 -6.85
C ALA A 10 -12.07 8.49 -5.46
N ALA A 11 -11.54 7.46 -4.81
CA ALA A 11 -10.80 7.65 -3.54
C ALA A 11 -9.51 6.82 -3.51
N LEU A 12 -8.69 6.95 -4.56
CA LEU A 12 -7.37 6.33 -4.67
C LEU A 12 -6.31 7.43 -4.73
N THR A 13 -6.27 8.28 -3.70
CA THR A 13 -5.29 9.37 -3.67
C THR A 13 -4.76 9.58 -2.27
N LEU A 14 -3.43 9.37 -2.18
CA LEU A 14 -2.50 9.76 -1.12
C LEU A 14 -2.05 8.62 -0.19
N LEU A 15 -1.14 7.82 -0.73
CA LEU A 15 -0.21 7.00 0.05
C LEU A 15 0.84 7.94 0.68
N VAL A 16 0.50 8.62 1.77
CA VAL A 16 1.48 9.34 2.59
C VAL A 16 2.18 8.33 3.47
N VAL A 17 3.33 7.85 2.99
CA VAL A 17 4.21 6.92 3.69
C VAL A 17 5.02 7.69 4.74
N SER A 18 4.44 7.93 5.91
CA SER A 18 5.17 8.37 7.10
C SER A 18 5.81 7.17 7.82
N LEU A 19 6.74 6.49 7.14
CA LEU A 19 7.52 5.36 7.70
C LEU A 19 8.97 5.71 8.06
N LEU A 20 9.38 6.98 8.05
CA LEU A 20 10.79 7.37 8.29
C LEU A 20 10.99 8.58 9.21
N ALA A 21 10.36 8.56 10.39
CA ALA A 21 10.83 9.39 11.51
C ALA A 21 10.92 8.63 12.84
N ALA A 22 10.96 7.29 12.81
CA ALA A 22 11.27 6.50 13.99
C ALA A 22 12.71 5.96 13.87
N CYS A 23 13.65 6.80 14.35
CA CYS A 23 15.01 6.51 14.80
C CYS A 23 15.94 5.63 13.94
N GLY A 24 17.13 6.18 13.64
CA GLY A 24 18.24 5.51 12.97
C GLY A 24 18.53 4.10 13.53
N GLY A 25 18.66 3.13 12.62
CA GLY A 25 19.05 1.75 12.93
C GLY A 25 18.12 0.68 12.39
N ALA A 26 16.91 1.01 11.94
CA ALA A 26 16.04 0.04 11.27
C ALA A 26 16.58 -0.25 9.86
N SER A 27 17.23 -1.40 9.71
CA SER A 27 17.69 -1.94 8.43
C SER A 27 16.61 -1.74 7.38
N THR A 28 16.94 -1.03 6.30
CA THR A 28 16.08 -1.02 5.12
C THR A 28 15.89 -2.47 4.71
N PRO A 29 14.65 -2.98 4.61
CA PRO A 29 14.44 -4.37 4.26
C PRO A 29 15.14 -4.67 2.93
N GLY A 30 15.85 -5.79 2.88
CA GLY A 30 16.53 -6.31 1.70
C GLY A 30 15.65 -7.26 0.88
N SER A 31 14.51 -7.71 1.43
CA SER A 31 13.59 -8.63 0.75
C SER A 31 12.15 -8.55 1.27
N TYR A 32 11.22 -9.22 0.56
CA TYR A 32 9.85 -9.43 1.03
C TYR A 32 9.72 -10.42 2.20
N ASP A 33 10.78 -11.17 2.49
CA ASP A 33 10.81 -12.15 3.57
C ASP A 33 11.29 -11.54 4.88
N ASP A 34 11.64 -10.25 4.88
CA ASP A 34 11.89 -9.51 6.11
C ASP A 34 10.59 -9.31 6.88
N ASP A 35 10.45 -9.97 8.02
CA ASP A 35 9.26 -9.93 8.87
C ASP A 35 8.84 -8.49 9.25
N GLY A 36 9.82 -7.59 9.36
CA GLY A 36 9.59 -6.17 9.62
C GLY A 36 8.84 -5.47 8.50
N LEU A 37 9.10 -5.82 7.23
CA LEU A 37 8.51 -5.15 6.08
C LEU A 37 7.02 -5.41 5.98
N LYS A 38 6.60 -6.69 6.06
CA LYS A 38 5.19 -7.06 5.95
C LYS A 38 4.35 -6.33 7.00
N ARG A 39 4.86 -6.26 8.23
CA ARG A 39 4.19 -5.55 9.33
C ARG A 39 4.08 -4.06 9.02
N GLN A 40 5.20 -3.39 8.72
CA GLN A 40 5.22 -1.95 8.42
C GLN A 40 4.33 -1.57 7.24
N PHE A 41 4.37 -2.37 6.16
CA PHE A 41 3.49 -2.18 5.00
C PHE A 41 2.02 -2.30 5.41
N THR A 42 1.66 -3.36 6.13
CA THR A 42 0.26 -3.61 6.51
C THR A 42 -0.25 -2.52 7.45
N GLU A 43 0.53 -2.10 8.44
CA GLU A 43 0.17 -1.02 9.36
C GLU A 43 -0.02 0.33 8.65
N GLY A 44 0.91 0.70 7.76
CA GLY A 44 0.82 1.92 6.97
C GLY A 44 -0.38 1.91 6.01
N CYS A 45 -0.55 0.79 5.29
CA CYS A 45 -1.68 0.57 4.41
C CYS A 45 -3.01 0.66 5.16
N GLU A 46 -3.15 -0.02 6.29
CA GLU A 46 -4.42 -0.04 7.02
C GLU A 46 -4.77 1.34 7.59
N THR A 47 -3.77 2.07 8.06
CA THR A 47 -3.94 3.45 8.53
C THR A 47 -4.52 4.34 7.42
N GLN A 48 -4.01 4.19 6.19
CA GLN A 48 -4.52 4.94 5.04
C GLN A 48 -5.88 4.42 4.56
N ALA A 49 -6.04 3.11 4.42
CA ALA A 49 -7.29 2.49 3.98
C ALA A 49 -8.46 2.83 4.92
N ARG A 50 -8.21 2.96 6.23
CA ARG A 50 -9.20 3.48 7.20
C ARG A 50 -9.59 4.93 6.91
N LYS A 51 -8.63 5.80 6.60
CA LYS A 51 -8.90 7.20 6.20
C LYS A 51 -9.70 7.29 4.90
N ASP A 52 -9.43 6.38 3.97
CA ASP A 52 -10.10 6.31 2.66
C ASP A 52 -11.48 5.63 2.71
N GLY A 53 -11.91 5.14 3.89
CA GLY A 53 -13.21 4.52 4.09
C GLY A 53 -13.33 3.09 3.53
N GLN A 54 -12.21 2.37 3.40
CA GLN A 54 -12.21 0.96 3.00
C GLN A 54 -12.98 0.11 4.05
N PRO A 55 -14.06 -0.61 3.68
CA PRO A 55 -14.84 -1.46 4.60
C PRO A 55 -14.04 -2.54 5.33
N SER A 56 -12.98 -3.07 4.71
CA SER A 56 -12.18 -4.16 5.27
C SER A 56 -10.67 -3.86 5.17
N PRO A 57 -10.14 -2.84 5.88
CA PRO A 57 -8.77 -2.36 5.73
C PRO A 57 -7.71 -3.47 5.88
N SER A 58 -7.87 -4.34 6.89
CA SER A 58 -6.92 -5.41 7.14
C SER A 58 -6.89 -6.46 6.02
N SER A 59 -8.07 -6.92 5.56
CA SER A 59 -8.18 -7.86 4.44
C SER A 59 -7.65 -7.25 3.15
N PHE A 60 -8.00 -5.99 2.88
CA PHE A 60 -7.53 -5.25 1.72
C PHE A 60 -6.01 -5.13 1.71
N CYS A 61 -5.41 -4.73 2.83
CA CYS A 61 -3.96 -4.52 2.94
C CYS A 61 -3.18 -5.84 2.89
N ARG A 62 -3.69 -6.90 3.53
CA ARG A 62 -3.10 -8.23 3.41
C ARG A 62 -3.14 -8.74 1.97
N CYS A 63 -4.27 -8.57 1.28
CA CYS A 63 -4.40 -8.92 -0.13
C CYS A 63 -3.43 -8.10 -1.01
N SER A 64 -3.36 -6.79 -0.77
CA SER A 64 -2.49 -5.89 -1.53
C SER A 64 -1.02 -6.27 -1.41
N TYR A 65 -0.56 -6.59 -0.18
CA TYR A 65 0.81 -7.07 0.03
C TYR A 65 1.12 -8.34 -0.77
N LEU A 66 0.20 -9.32 -0.75
CA LEU A 66 0.37 -10.57 -1.48
C LEU A 66 0.41 -10.36 -2.99
N LYS A 67 -0.46 -9.48 -3.52
CA LYS A 67 -0.50 -9.16 -4.96
C LYS A 67 0.77 -8.44 -5.40
N ILE A 68 1.24 -7.48 -4.61
CA ILE A 68 2.49 -6.75 -4.89
C ILE A 68 3.67 -7.73 -4.85
N ARG A 69 3.83 -8.51 -3.79
CA ARG A 69 4.91 -9.52 -3.67
C ARG A 69 4.92 -10.52 -4.83
N ALA A 70 3.74 -10.90 -5.34
CA ALA A 70 3.64 -11.88 -6.42
C ALA A 70 3.90 -11.31 -7.81
N ALA A 71 3.71 -10.01 -8.01
CA ALA A 71 3.74 -9.38 -9.33
C ALA A 71 4.90 -8.40 -9.53
N ILE A 72 5.50 -7.90 -8.45
CA ILE A 72 6.47 -6.81 -8.46
C ILE A 72 7.76 -7.29 -7.82
N ASP A 73 8.88 -7.03 -8.50
CA ASP A 73 10.20 -7.32 -7.94
C ASP A 73 10.49 -6.42 -6.73
N PHE A 74 11.24 -6.96 -5.77
CA PHE A 74 11.52 -6.24 -4.53
C PHE A 74 12.25 -4.90 -4.78
N SER A 75 13.15 -4.85 -5.76
CA SER A 75 13.86 -3.62 -6.15
C SER A 75 12.90 -2.53 -6.61
N ASP A 76 11.90 -2.88 -7.42
CA ASP A 76 10.89 -1.96 -7.91
C ASP A 76 9.98 -1.51 -6.77
N PHE A 77 9.64 -2.43 -5.88
CA PHE A 77 8.90 -2.10 -4.68
C PHE A 77 9.61 -1.06 -3.82
N LYS A 78 10.89 -1.29 -3.56
CA LYS A 78 11.73 -0.36 -2.80
C LYS A 78 11.83 0.99 -3.50
N ALA A 79 12.07 1.03 -4.81
CA ALA A 79 12.17 2.25 -5.58
C ALA A 79 10.90 3.10 -5.53
N VAL A 80 9.72 2.46 -5.71
CA VAL A 80 8.43 3.15 -5.63
C VAL A 80 8.13 3.63 -4.22
N ASN A 81 8.42 2.81 -3.20
CA ASN A 81 8.25 3.19 -1.81
C ASN A 81 9.13 4.38 -1.41
N ASP A 82 10.39 4.40 -1.87
CA ASP A 82 11.33 5.50 -1.63
C ASP A 82 10.88 6.78 -2.35
N ARG A 83 10.48 6.67 -3.62
CA ARG A 83 9.89 7.80 -4.35
C ARG A 83 8.67 8.37 -3.63
N LEU A 84 7.74 7.54 -3.15
CA LEU A 84 6.51 8.01 -2.52
C LEU A 84 6.70 8.62 -1.13
N LYS A 85 7.85 8.40 -0.48
CA LYS A 85 8.22 9.11 0.76
C LYS A 85 8.64 10.55 0.46
N GLU A 86 9.33 10.77 -0.65
CA GLU A 86 9.81 12.10 -1.07
C GLU A 86 8.73 12.88 -1.82
N GLU A 87 8.01 12.20 -2.71
CA GLU A 87 6.97 12.75 -3.56
C GLU A 87 5.67 11.94 -3.42
N PRO A 88 4.81 12.29 -2.44
CA PRO A 88 3.53 11.63 -2.26
C PRO A 88 2.65 11.75 -3.51
N GLY A 89 2.14 10.63 -4.00
CA GLY A 89 1.38 10.58 -5.23
C GLY A 89 0.68 9.24 -5.45
N PRO A 90 0.06 9.05 -6.63
CA PRO A 90 -0.59 7.78 -6.94
C PRO A 90 0.44 6.66 -7.09
N LEU A 91 0.03 5.45 -6.71
CA LEU A 91 0.76 4.24 -7.07
C LEU A 91 0.86 4.08 -8.60
N PRO A 92 1.93 3.44 -9.10
CA PRO A 92 2.03 3.03 -10.51
C PRO A 92 0.76 2.30 -10.96
N SER A 93 0.35 2.48 -12.22
CA SER A 93 -0.87 1.86 -12.77
C SER A 93 -0.86 0.34 -12.65
N SER A 94 0.27 -0.30 -12.97
CA SER A 94 0.44 -1.76 -12.86
C SER A 94 0.20 -2.29 -11.44
N TRP A 95 0.59 -1.53 -10.42
CA TRP A 95 0.34 -1.90 -9.02
C TRP A 95 -1.14 -1.72 -8.65
N ARG A 96 -1.74 -0.61 -9.08
CA ARG A 96 -3.18 -0.36 -8.88
C ARG A 96 -4.02 -1.45 -9.52
N GLU A 97 -3.65 -1.92 -10.71
CA GLU A 97 -4.29 -3.04 -11.40
C GLU A 97 -4.13 -4.35 -10.61
N ALA A 98 -2.93 -4.64 -10.11
CA ALA A 98 -2.68 -5.84 -9.30
C ALA A 98 -3.54 -5.88 -8.03
N ILE A 99 -3.70 -4.74 -7.35
CA ILE A 99 -4.47 -4.63 -6.09
C ILE A 99 -5.95 -4.33 -6.29
N ALA A 100 -6.40 -3.98 -7.49
CA ALA A 100 -7.82 -3.71 -7.78
C ALA A 100 -8.73 -4.92 -7.51
N THR A 101 -8.15 -6.12 -7.43
CA THR A 101 -8.85 -7.36 -7.08
C THR A 101 -9.04 -7.55 -5.56
N CYS A 102 -8.45 -6.69 -4.73
CA CYS A 102 -8.53 -6.74 -3.27
C CYS A 102 -9.79 -6.01 -2.74
N ARG A 103 -10.37 -6.52 -1.65
CA ARG A 103 -11.56 -5.98 -0.97
C ARG A 103 -11.35 -5.94 0.54
#